data_AF-A0A968A1X2-F1
#
_entry.id   AF-A0A968A1X2-F1
#
_cell.length_a   1.000
_cell.length_b   1.000
_cell.length_c   1.000
_cell.angle_alpha   90.00
_cell.angle_beta   90.00
_cell.angle_gamma   90.00
#
_symmetry.space_group_name_H-M   'P 1'
#
loop_
_entity.id
_entity.type
_entity.pdbx_description
1 polymer ?
#
loop_
_entity_poly.entity_id
_entity_poly.type
_entity_poly.pdbx_seq_one_letter_code
_entity_poly.pdbx_strand_id
1 'polypeptide(L)' 'MKINIHQIAQRAGVSIATVSRTLNGKGPVREETRRKILQIAHEFNYKPNPMARGLS' A
#
# COMPACT_ATOMS: atom_id res chain seq x y z
N MET A 1 -9.38 4.94 13.60
CA MET A 1 -9.94 4.23 12.42
C MET A 1 -8.80 3.53 11.70
N LYS A 2 -8.90 2.21 11.43
CA LYS A 2 -7.94 1.48 10.59
C LYS A 2 -8.33 1.65 9.12
N ILE A 3 -7.42 2.12 8.27
CA ILE A 3 -7.61 2.13 6.82
C ILE A 3 -7.26 0.73 6.27
N ASN A 4 -8.02 0.25 5.28
CA ASN A 4 -7.71 -1.01 4.59
C ASN A 4 -7.02 -0.73 3.26
N ILE A 5 -6.35 -1.74 2.67
CA ILE A 5 -5.66 -1.61 1.37
C ILE A 5 -6.57 -1.07 0.25
N HIS A 6 -7.87 -1.39 0.28
CA HIS A 6 -8.88 -0.87 -0.63
C HIS A 6 -9.05 0.64 -0.52
N GLN A 7 -9.11 1.17 0.70
CA GLN A 7 -9.24 2.60 0.93
C GLN A 7 -7.97 3.37 0.56
N ILE A 8 -6.79 2.77 0.79
CA ILE A 8 -5.50 3.32 0.32
C ILE A 8 -5.50 3.40 -1.21
N ALA A 9 -5.95 2.35 -1.88
CA ALA A 9 -6.05 2.29 -3.34
C ALA A 9 -6.98 3.40 -3.88
N GLN A 10 -8.15 3.55 -3.27
CA GLN A 10 -9.14 4.55 -3.65
C GLN A 10 -8.63 5.98 -3.42
N ARG A 11 -7.97 6.27 -2.28
CA ARG A 11 -7.36 7.58 -2.00
C ARG A 11 -6.16 7.88 -2.89
N ALA A 12 -5.34 6.88 -3.20
CA ALA A 12 -4.20 7.03 -4.08
C ALA A 12 -4.59 7.10 -5.57
N GLY A 13 -5.84 6.81 -5.92
CA GLY A 13 -6.33 6.79 -7.31
C GLY A 13 -5.74 5.64 -8.12
N VAL A 14 -5.45 4.50 -7.49
CA VAL A 14 -4.84 3.33 -8.14
C VAL A 14 -5.57 2.04 -7.78
N SER A 15 -5.34 0.99 -8.56
CA SER A 15 -5.86 -0.34 -8.22
C SER A 15 -5.18 -0.93 -6.98
N ILE A 16 -5.93 -1.78 -6.27
CA ILE A 16 -5.45 -2.57 -5.12
C ILE A 16 -4.19 -3.36 -5.48
N ALA A 17 -4.13 -3.89 -6.70
CA ALA A 17 -2.94 -4.58 -7.22
C ALA A 17 -1.70 -3.69 -7.22
N THR A 18 -1.83 -2.39 -7.55
CA THR A 18 -0.71 -1.44 -7.53
C THR A 18 -0.28 -1.13 -6.11
N VAL A 19 -1.21 -0.99 -5.16
CA VAL A 19 -0.88 -0.82 -3.74
C VAL A 19 -0.18 -2.06 -3.20
N SER A 20 -0.70 -3.25 -3.49
CA SER A 20 -0.08 -4.53 -3.10
C SER A 20 1.32 -4.68 -3.68
N ARG A 21 1.52 -4.38 -4.97
CA ARG A 21 2.83 -4.34 -5.63
C ARG A 21 3.79 -3.35 -4.96
N THR A 22 3.31 -2.16 -4.64
CA THR A 22 4.10 -1.10 -3.99
C THR A 22 4.54 -1.51 -2.58
N LEU A 23 3.63 -2.06 -1.79
CA LEU A 23 3.89 -2.53 -0.42
C LEU A 23 4.81 -3.76 -0.40
N ASN A 24 4.65 -4.66 -1.36
CA ASN A 24 5.51 -5.85 -1.52
C ASN A 24 6.82 -5.56 -2.27
N GLY A 25 7.03 -4.33 -2.75
CA GLY A 25 8.21 -3.96 -3.53
C GLY A 25 8.36 -4.70 -4.87
N LYS A 26 7.27 -5.25 -5.42
CA LYS A 26 7.27 -6.02 -6.67
C LYS A 26 6.62 -5.23 -7.80
N GLY A 27 7.43 -4.80 -8.78
CA GLY A 27 6.97 -4.28 -10.07
C GLY A 27 7.19 -2.78 -10.27
N PRO A 28 7.09 -2.31 -11.53
CA PRO A 28 7.31 -0.92 -11.87
C PRO A 28 6.11 -0.07 -11.43
N VAL A 29 6.28 0.69 -10.37
CA VAL A 29 5.29 1.68 -9.91
C VAL A 29 5.94 3.05 -10.03
N ARG A 30 5.21 4.02 -10.60
CA ARG A 30 5.69 5.40 -10.71
C ARG A 30 6.07 5.90 -9.31
N GLU A 31 7.19 6.59 -9.21
CA GLU A 31 7.67 7.12 -7.93
C GLU A 31 6.66 8.05 -7.27
N GLU A 32 5.94 8.85 -8.06
CA GLU A 32 4.86 9.70 -7.56
C GLU A 32 3.76 8.88 -6.88
N THR A 33 3.29 7.81 -7.53
CA THR A 33 2.29 6.89 -6.99
C THR A 33 2.80 6.20 -5.73
N ARG A 34 4.05 5.74 -5.74
CA ARG A 34 4.70 5.11 -4.58
C ARG A 34 4.76 6.06 -3.39
N ARG A 35 5.16 7.31 -3.61
CA ARG A 35 5.16 8.36 -2.59
C ARG A 35 3.76 8.61 -2.03
N LYS A 36 2.75 8.77 -2.88
CA LYS A 36 1.34 8.90 -2.44
C LYS A 36 0.90 7.74 -1.55
N ILE A 37 1.14 6.50 -1.99
CA ILE A 37 0.75 5.29 -1.23
C ILE A 37 1.46 5.24 0.12
N LEU A 38 2.77 5.51 0.15
CA LEU A 38 3.55 5.51 1.39
C LEU A 38 3.11 6.62 2.35
N GLN A 39 2.81 7.80 1.83
CA GLN A 39 2.33 8.93 2.62
C GLN A 39 0.97 8.61 3.25
N ILE A 40 0.01 8.12 2.47
CA ILE A 40 -1.30 7.69 2.97
C ILE A 40 -1.11 6.55 3.98
N ALA A 41 -0.29 5.55 3.68
CA ALA A 41 -0.04 4.45 4.60
C ALA A 41 0.55 4.96 5.93
N HIS A 42 1.46 5.94 5.89
CA HIS A 42 2.05 6.54 7.08
C HIS A 42 1.04 7.38 7.88
N GLU A 43 0.27 8.25 7.20
CA GLU A 43 -0.75 9.11 7.80
C GLU A 43 -1.83 8.33 8.56
N PHE A 44 -2.24 7.20 8.00
CA PHE A 44 -3.24 6.33 8.61
C PHE A 44 -2.63 5.21 9.47
N ASN A 45 -1.33 5.25 9.74
CA ASN A 45 -0.57 4.24 10.49
C ASN A 45 -0.84 2.81 9.97
N TYR A 46 -1.02 2.67 8.65
CA TYR A 46 -1.12 1.41 7.95
C TYR A 46 0.26 0.76 7.91
N LYS A 47 0.53 -0.08 8.91
CA LYS A 47 1.67 -0.98 8.87
C LYS A 47 1.30 -2.19 8.03
N PRO A 48 1.98 -2.46 6.89
CA PRO A 48 1.86 -3.77 6.26
C PRO A 48 2.24 -4.80 7.32
N ASN A 49 1.30 -5.66 7.69
CA ASN A 49 1.51 -6.62 8.76
C ASN A 49 2.64 -7.57 8.33
N PRO A 50 3.81 -7.59 8.99
CA PRO A 50 4.89 -8.50 8.64
C PRO A 50 4.49 -9.97 8.80
N MET A 51 3.44 -10.28 9.57
CA MET A 51 2.87 -11.63 9.64
C MET A 51 2.21 -12.10 8.33
N ALA A 52 1.83 -11.20 7.43
CA ALA A 52 1.34 -11.62 6.10
C ALA A 52 2.48 -12.13 5.19
N ARG A 53 3.74 -12.00 5.62
CA ARG A 53 4.94 -12.40 4.88
C ARG A 53 5.50 -13.77 5.30
N GLY A 54 4.82 -14.49 6.20
CA GLY A 54 5.28 -15.78 6.69
C GLY A 54 4.17 -16.62 7.30
N LEU A 55 3.39 -17.27 6.44
CA LEU A 55 2.89 -18.60 6.76
C LEU A 55 3.02 -19.43 5.48
N SER A 56 4.12 -20.18 5.44
CA SER A 56 4.29 -21.34 4.56
C SER A 56 3.30 -22.44 4.92
#